data_AF-A0A8I2K0V9-F1
#
_entry.id   AF-A0A8I2K0V9-F1
#
_cell.length_a   1.000
_cell.length_b   1.000
_cell.length_c   1.000
_cell.angle_alpha   90.00
_cell.angle_beta   90.00
_cell.angle_gamma   90.00
#
_symmetry.space_group_name_H-M   'P 1'
#
loop_
_entity.id
_entity.type
_entity.pdbx_description
1 polymer ?
#
loop_
_entity_poly.entity_id
_entity_poly.type
_entity_poly.pdbx_seq_one_letter_code
_entity_poly.pdbx_strand_id
1 'polypeptide(L)'
;MKKITLILGGIRSGKSHFAEQKAEFYSEKPVYIATAIAFDEEMKLRIAMHRQRRGVRYETVEAPYDITGPLDRLKDRTVLVDCLTLNLSNRLLANEEHMELEELIESDEAYLEDIHEIITKNNLNVIFVSNEVGFAPIEINKLGRYFQDLQGRWNRIMAWYADEVYMVQAGIPTLIKKKNLFPFRVSAPSYLLPTGAIENVTYLMDKVDDIQLLAFDSTAQDPLFKKDTLMTLEYLAKESGVTYSVHMPVKPKLFDHFEKRLDAACFIIEKLSCLRISTFSVHYDLPDGKKWQGLKQEEKRGIEDTYIKFFNALKGKFPGIDISLENTETPLSALDRVVSGCGISYCIEIGHLLVQGWDLAEIESRLEQASVVHLHGWEEREGKRQDHRPITYDRKIFKLLESYRGILTIENYHKLLFEKSLEVLGEYF
;
A
#
# COMPACT_ATOMS: atom_id res chain seq x y z
N MET A 1 7.94 15.57 2.08
CA MET A 1 6.98 14.44 2.03
C MET A 1 7.17 13.66 3.31
N LYS A 2 6.10 13.43 4.08
CA LYS A 2 6.10 12.55 5.24
C LYS A 2 6.63 11.18 4.83
N LYS A 3 7.61 10.66 5.57
CA LYS A 3 8.12 9.30 5.38
C LYS A 3 8.70 8.78 6.69
N ILE A 4 8.38 7.54 7.06
CA ILE A 4 8.93 6.87 8.23
C ILE A 4 9.84 5.73 7.75
N THR A 5 11.11 5.78 8.14
CA THR A 5 12.06 4.67 7.92
C THR A 5 12.41 4.05 9.26
N LEU A 6 12.27 2.73 9.40
CA LEU A 6 12.81 1.97 10.53
C LEU A 6 14.06 1.20 10.08
N ILE A 7 15.14 1.32 10.84
CA ILE A 7 16.41 0.64 10.59
C ILE A 7 16.71 -0.26 11.79
N LEU A 8 16.58 -1.56 11.57
CA LEU A 8 16.85 -2.64 12.52
C LEU A 8 18.26 -3.19 12.34
N GLY A 9 18.78 -3.81 13.39
CA GLY A 9 20.00 -4.62 13.31
C GLY A 9 20.67 -4.86 14.65
N GLY A 10 21.60 -5.81 14.67
CA GLY A 10 22.36 -6.15 15.88
C GLY A 10 23.28 -5.03 16.38
N ILE A 11 23.84 -5.22 17.58
CA ILE A 11 24.87 -4.33 18.11
C ILE A 11 26.07 -4.30 17.15
N ARG A 12 26.60 -3.11 16.85
CA ARG A 12 27.71 -2.90 15.90
C ARG A 12 27.45 -3.42 14.48
N SER A 13 26.19 -3.58 14.06
CA SER A 13 25.88 -4.01 12.68
C SER A 13 26.09 -2.94 11.61
N GLY A 14 26.35 -1.69 11.99
CA GLY A 14 26.47 -0.55 11.06
C GLY A 14 25.19 0.28 10.88
N LYS A 15 24.08 -0.09 11.54
CA LYS A 15 22.78 0.61 11.37
C LYS A 15 22.80 2.12 11.61
N SER A 16 23.49 2.62 12.64
CA SER A 16 23.58 4.06 12.90
C SER A 16 24.30 4.81 11.77
N HIS A 17 25.32 4.20 11.16
CA HIS A 17 26.03 4.81 10.04
C HIS A 17 25.13 4.90 8.79
N PHE A 18 24.42 3.80 8.47
CA PHE A 18 23.45 3.80 7.38
C PHE A 18 22.31 4.81 7.61
N ALA A 19 21.83 4.92 8.85
CA ALA A 19 20.79 5.87 9.22
C ALA A 19 21.22 7.34 9.03
N GLU A 20 22.46 7.67 9.39
CA GLU A 20 23.04 8.99 9.16
C GLU A 20 23.18 9.29 7.66
N GLN A 21 23.69 8.35 6.86
CA GLN A 21 23.79 8.54 5.40
C GLN A 21 22.41 8.78 4.76
N LYS A 22 21.39 8.04 5.22
CA LYS A 22 20.01 8.21 4.73
C LYS A 22 19.41 9.55 5.16
N ALA A 23 19.69 10.02 6.37
CA ALA A 23 19.26 11.34 6.84
C ALA A 23 19.92 12.48 6.04
N GLU A 24 21.23 12.37 5.78
CA GLU A 24 22.00 13.33 4.97
C GLU A 24 21.55 13.34 3.49
N PHE A 25 21.09 12.20 2.97
CA PHE A 25 20.50 12.13 1.62
C PHE A 25 19.20 12.95 1.51
N TYR A 26 18.36 12.93 2.54
CA TYR A 26 17.07 13.63 2.54
C TYR A 26 17.16 15.11 2.95
N SER A 27 18.22 15.52 3.63
CA SER A 27 18.36 16.90 4.11
C SER A 27 19.82 17.26 4.34
N GLU A 28 20.19 18.50 3.99
CA GLU A 28 21.50 19.07 4.33
C GLU A 28 21.65 19.35 5.83
N LYS A 29 20.55 19.51 6.57
CA LYS A 29 20.54 19.85 8.00
C LYS A 29 19.51 19.06 8.82
N PRO A 30 19.68 17.72 8.91
CA PRO A 30 18.80 16.87 9.69
C PRO A 30 18.87 17.16 11.20
N VAL A 31 17.78 16.89 11.90
CA VAL A 31 17.73 16.93 13.38
C VAL A 31 18.05 15.54 13.93
N TYR A 32 18.97 15.45 14.88
CA TYR A 32 19.29 14.22 15.60
C TYR A 32 18.66 14.28 16.99
N ILE A 33 17.76 13.34 17.27
CA ILE A 33 17.21 13.14 18.61
C ILE A 33 18.01 12.04 19.29
N ALA A 34 18.80 12.43 20.30
CA ALA A 34 19.66 11.53 21.06
C ALA A 34 18.92 11.00 22.29
N THR A 35 18.76 9.68 22.37
CA THR A 35 18.09 9.01 23.50
C THR A 35 19.08 8.38 24.49
N ALA A 36 20.38 8.40 24.18
CA ALA A 36 21.41 7.80 25.02
C ALA A 36 21.71 8.64 26.28
N ILE A 37 21.84 7.97 27.43
CA ILE A 37 22.33 8.56 28.69
C ILE A 37 23.71 7.98 28.99
N ALA A 38 24.72 8.82 29.17
CA ALA A 38 26.09 8.39 29.39
C ALA A 38 26.37 8.05 30.87
N PHE A 39 26.20 6.78 31.25
CA PHE A 39 26.48 6.31 32.61
C PHE A 39 27.94 5.91 32.83
N ASP A 40 28.65 5.47 31.79
CA ASP A 40 30.05 5.03 31.84
C ASP A 40 30.96 5.77 30.83
N GLU A 41 32.27 5.63 31.00
CA GLU A 41 33.29 6.28 30.16
C GLU A 41 33.31 5.76 28.71
N GLU A 42 32.94 4.48 28.49
CA GLU A 42 32.86 3.91 27.14
C GLU A 42 31.75 4.60 26.33
N MET A 43 30.58 4.79 26.95
CA MET A 43 29.44 5.46 26.36
C MET A 43 29.70 6.95 26.14
N LYS A 44 30.40 7.63 27.07
CA LYS A 44 30.86 9.01 26.86
C LYS A 44 31.76 9.14 25.63
N LEU A 45 32.76 8.26 25.50
CA LEU A 45 33.66 8.24 24.35
C LEU A 45 32.89 8.00 23.04
N ARG A 46 31.94 7.06 23.06
CA ARG A 46 31.12 6.73 21.90
C ARG A 46 30.23 7.90 21.47
N ILE A 47 29.61 8.60 22.41
CA ILE A 47 28.82 9.81 22.14
C ILE A 47 29.71 10.90 21.54
N ALA A 48 30.93 11.08 22.05
CA ALA A 48 31.88 12.04 21.50
C ALA A 48 32.24 11.71 20.04
N MET A 49 32.54 10.45 19.72
CA MET A 49 32.80 10.01 18.34
C MET A 49 31.60 10.25 17.42
N HIS A 50 30.38 9.95 17.89
CA HIS A 50 29.15 10.20 17.10
C HIS A 50 28.89 11.69 16.90
N ARG A 51 29.15 12.55 17.89
CA ARG A 51 29.06 14.02 17.74
C ARG A 51 30.09 14.54 16.75
N GLN A 52 31.33 14.05 16.81
CA GLN A 52 32.39 14.44 15.87
C GLN A 52 32.06 14.05 14.43
N ARG A 53 31.54 12.84 14.20
CA ARG A 53 31.15 12.36 12.86
C ARG A 53 30.05 13.21 12.23
N ARG A 54 29.03 13.56 13.02
CA ARG A 54 27.91 14.42 12.61
C ARG A 54 28.33 15.87 12.37
N GLY A 55 29.23 16.40 13.21
CA GLY A 55 29.72 17.77 13.11
C GLY A 55 28.60 18.80 13.12
N VAL A 56 28.79 19.90 12.37
CA VAL A 56 27.81 21.00 12.25
C VAL A 56 26.63 20.68 11.33
N ARG A 57 26.63 19.52 10.66
CA ARG A 57 25.55 19.12 9.73
C ARG A 57 24.26 18.77 10.45
N TYR A 58 24.35 18.37 11.73
CA TYR A 58 23.19 18.00 12.53
C TYR A 58 22.85 19.04 13.58
N GLU A 59 21.56 19.33 13.71
CA GLU A 59 21.01 19.93 14.92
C GLU A 59 20.75 18.82 15.93
N THR A 60 21.35 18.84 17.12
CA THR A 60 21.16 17.76 18.12
C THR A 60 20.22 18.20 19.22
N VAL A 61 19.22 17.36 19.51
CA VAL A 61 18.28 17.50 20.62
C VAL A 61 18.42 16.27 21.52
N GLU A 62 18.61 16.49 22.82
CA GLU A 62 18.68 15.40 23.80
C GLU A 62 17.27 15.11 24.35
N ALA A 63 16.85 13.84 24.26
CA ALA A 63 15.52 13.40 24.63
C ALA A 63 15.54 11.93 25.10
N PRO A 64 16.13 11.64 26.28
CA PRO A 64 16.34 10.27 26.73
C PRO A 64 15.05 9.49 27.02
N TYR A 65 14.02 10.15 27.56
CA TYR A 65 12.81 9.49 28.06
C TYR A 65 11.60 9.66 27.13
N ASP A 66 11.40 10.88 26.61
CA ASP A 66 10.26 11.23 25.78
C ASP A 66 10.72 11.95 24.51
N ILE A 67 10.44 11.34 23.36
CA ILE A 67 10.75 11.91 22.06
C ILE A 67 9.56 12.66 21.43
N THR A 68 8.35 12.54 21.98
CA THR A 68 7.14 13.19 21.45
C THR A 68 7.26 14.72 21.50
N GLY A 69 7.68 15.29 22.63
CA GLY A 69 7.85 16.74 22.77
C GLY A 69 8.84 17.36 21.78
N PRO A 70 10.06 16.82 21.60
CA PRO A 70 10.95 17.21 20.52
C PRO A 70 10.34 17.09 19.12
N LEU A 71 9.65 15.99 18.82
CA LEU A 71 9.03 15.77 17.51
C LEU A 71 7.89 16.77 17.23
N ASP A 72 7.05 17.09 18.23
CA ASP A 72 5.89 18.00 18.04
C ASP A 72 6.33 19.46 17.78
N ARG A 73 7.54 19.83 18.17
CA ARG A 73 8.13 21.16 17.91
C ARG A 73 8.73 21.32 16.51
N LEU A 74 8.89 20.23 15.76
CA LEU A 74 9.46 20.25 14.41
C LEU A 74 8.34 20.22 13.36
N LYS A 75 8.56 20.86 12.21
CA LYS A 75 7.65 20.80 11.05
C LYS A 75 8.45 20.73 9.75
N ASP A 76 8.04 19.85 8.83
CA ASP A 76 8.68 19.67 7.51
C ASP A 76 10.20 19.41 7.59
N ARG A 77 10.67 18.76 8.68
CA ARG A 77 12.09 18.43 8.90
C ARG A 77 12.36 16.94 8.66
N THR A 78 13.61 16.65 8.33
CA THR A 78 14.17 15.29 8.43
C THR A 78 14.75 15.08 9.83
N VAL A 79 14.36 14.00 10.49
CA VAL A 79 14.73 13.68 11.88
C VAL A 79 15.31 12.27 11.96
N LEU A 80 16.44 12.13 12.64
CA LEU A 80 17.05 10.84 12.97
C LEU A 80 16.94 10.61 14.48
N VAL A 81 16.26 9.52 14.87
CA VAL A 81 16.12 9.08 16.26
C VAL A 81 17.02 7.85 16.46
N ASP A 82 18.11 8.02 17.21
CA ASP A 82 19.06 6.94 17.54
C ASP A 82 19.24 6.86 19.07
N CYS A 83 18.62 5.89 19.75
CA CYS A 83 17.71 4.85 19.21
C CYS A 83 16.48 4.57 20.09
N LEU A 84 15.47 3.96 19.47
CA LEU A 84 14.26 3.47 20.14
C LEU A 84 14.60 2.50 21.28
N THR A 85 15.65 1.69 21.11
CA THR A 85 16.11 0.75 22.15
C THR A 85 16.51 1.44 23.44
N LEU A 86 17.29 2.51 23.35
CA LEU A 86 17.68 3.26 24.56
C LEU A 86 16.49 4.06 25.11
N ASN A 87 15.59 4.53 24.26
CA ASN A 87 14.36 5.18 24.73
C ASN A 87 13.49 4.22 25.55
N LEU A 88 13.21 3.02 25.02
CA LEU A 88 12.50 1.97 25.76
C LEU A 88 13.22 1.61 27.06
N SER A 89 14.55 1.38 27.02
CA SER A 89 15.32 1.05 28.22
C SER A 89 15.23 2.14 29.28
N ASN A 90 15.33 3.42 28.90
CA ASN A 90 15.23 4.53 29.83
C ASN A 90 13.82 4.65 30.44
N ARG A 91 12.78 4.44 29.63
CA ARG A 91 11.39 4.44 30.08
C ARG A 91 11.10 3.29 31.04
N LEU A 92 11.60 2.09 30.74
CA LEU A 92 11.46 0.92 31.60
C LEU A 92 12.10 1.15 32.96
N LEU A 93 13.36 1.61 32.99
CA LEU A 93 14.09 1.89 34.23
C LEU A 93 13.47 3.03 35.05
N ALA A 94 12.86 4.03 34.40
CA ALA A 94 12.19 5.13 35.09
C ALA A 94 10.88 4.71 35.79
N ASN A 95 10.28 3.59 35.39
CA ASN A 95 8.98 3.13 35.88
C ASN A 95 9.02 1.75 36.58
N GLU A 96 10.21 1.16 36.73
CA GLU A 96 10.39 -0.21 37.27
C GLU A 96 9.75 -0.43 38.64
N GLU A 97 9.69 0.60 39.49
CA GLU A 97 9.14 0.53 40.85
C GLU A 97 7.66 0.94 40.96
N HIS A 98 7.02 1.37 39.86
CA HIS A 98 5.78 2.17 39.94
C HIS A 98 4.60 1.66 39.10
N MET A 99 4.81 0.72 38.18
CA MET A 99 3.74 0.21 37.31
C MET A 99 3.75 -1.30 37.22
N GLU A 100 2.55 -1.89 37.18
CA GLU A 100 2.38 -3.29 36.81
C GLU A 100 2.64 -3.49 35.30
N LEU A 101 2.91 -4.73 34.92
CA LEU A 101 3.42 -5.09 33.59
C LEU A 101 2.47 -4.71 32.45
N GLU A 102 1.18 -4.93 32.68
CA GLU A 102 0.10 -4.69 31.71
C GLU A 102 -0.09 -3.19 31.48
N GLU A 103 -0.03 -2.37 32.53
CA GLU A 103 -0.17 -0.91 32.44
C GLU A 103 0.98 -0.28 31.64
N LEU A 104 2.20 -0.80 31.82
CA LEU A 104 3.35 -0.34 31.05
C LEU A 104 3.21 -0.69 29.55
N ILE A 105 2.69 -1.87 29.21
CA ILE A 105 2.45 -2.28 27.81
C ILE A 105 1.44 -1.35 27.14
N GLU A 106 0.28 -1.11 27.76
CA GLU A 106 -0.75 -0.23 27.21
C GLU A 106 -0.23 1.21 27.05
N SER A 107 0.55 1.70 28.03
CA SER A 107 1.16 3.03 27.97
C SER A 107 2.16 3.17 26.82
N ASP A 108 2.86 2.09 26.46
CA ASP A 108 3.85 2.09 25.39
C ASP A 108 3.21 2.03 24.01
N GLU A 109 2.13 1.27 23.83
CA GLU A 109 1.39 1.25 22.56
C GLU A 109 0.80 2.64 22.24
N ALA A 110 0.16 3.26 23.23
CA ALA A 110 -0.35 4.64 23.11
C ALA A 110 0.77 5.65 22.80
N TYR A 111 1.92 5.50 23.44
CA TYR A 111 3.08 6.36 23.18
C TYR A 111 3.61 6.26 21.75
N LEU A 112 3.67 5.05 21.18
CA LEU A 112 4.09 4.87 19.79
C LEU A 112 3.04 5.38 18.79
N GLU A 113 1.75 5.29 19.13
CA GLU A 113 0.66 5.88 18.35
C GLU A 113 0.78 7.42 18.34
N ASP A 114 0.99 8.05 19.51
CA ASP A 114 1.23 9.50 19.63
C ASP A 114 2.40 9.95 18.76
N ILE A 115 3.51 9.19 18.75
CA ILE A 115 4.66 9.46 17.87
C ILE A 115 4.22 9.47 16.40
N HIS A 116 3.45 8.46 15.97
CA HIS A 116 2.98 8.38 14.59
C HIS A 116 2.04 9.54 14.22
N GLU A 117 1.12 9.92 15.12
CA GLU A 117 0.22 11.05 14.93
C GLU A 117 1.00 12.36 14.77
N ILE A 118 1.97 12.63 15.65
CA ILE A 118 2.83 13.81 15.60
C ILE A 118 3.59 13.89 14.28
N ILE A 119 4.21 12.78 13.84
CA ILE A 119 4.94 12.71 12.57
C ILE A 119 4.01 13.06 11.40
N THR A 120 2.79 12.54 11.44
CA THR A 120 1.79 12.77 10.40
C THR A 120 1.36 14.23 10.36
N LYS A 121 0.92 14.75 11.51
CA LYS A 121 0.46 16.13 11.70
C LYS A 121 1.50 17.16 11.28
N ASN A 122 2.77 16.90 11.56
CA ASN A 122 3.87 17.83 11.29
C ASN A 122 4.64 17.54 9.98
N ASN A 123 4.16 16.59 9.17
CA ASN A 123 4.76 16.21 7.88
C ASN A 123 6.27 15.90 7.96
N LEU A 124 6.66 15.16 9.00
CA LEU A 124 8.07 14.85 9.26
C LEU A 124 8.56 13.67 8.43
N ASN A 125 9.83 13.72 8.03
CA ASN A 125 10.57 12.57 7.51
C ASN A 125 11.43 12.00 8.65
N VAL A 126 11.03 10.87 9.24
CA VAL A 126 11.68 10.34 10.45
C VAL A 126 12.35 9.00 10.18
N ILE A 127 13.60 8.90 10.60
CA ILE A 127 14.41 7.70 10.56
C ILE A 127 14.61 7.22 11.98
N PHE A 128 14.06 6.05 12.31
CA PHE A 128 14.23 5.38 13.59
C PHE A 128 15.31 4.32 13.50
N VAL A 129 16.24 4.33 14.44
CA VAL A 129 17.19 3.23 14.66
C VAL A 129 16.69 2.39 15.82
N SER A 130 16.71 1.07 15.67
CA SER A 130 16.39 0.14 16.77
C SER A 130 17.25 -1.13 16.69
N ASN A 131 17.50 -1.74 17.85
CA ASN A 131 18.16 -3.04 17.92
C ASN A 131 17.15 -4.16 17.61
N GLU A 132 17.59 -5.14 16.82
CA GLU A 132 16.89 -6.42 16.73
C GLU A 132 17.43 -7.36 17.82
N VAL A 133 16.69 -7.46 18.93
CA VAL A 133 17.10 -8.25 20.11
C VAL A 133 16.53 -9.66 20.11
N GLY A 134 15.59 -9.99 19.22
CA GLY A 134 15.02 -11.33 19.09
C GLY A 134 16.02 -12.38 18.60
N PHE A 135 17.18 -11.96 18.08
CA PHE A 135 18.30 -12.85 17.74
C PHE A 135 19.30 -13.06 18.88
N ALA A 136 19.15 -12.37 20.01
CA ALA A 136 20.00 -12.56 21.17
C ALA A 136 19.56 -13.77 22.02
N PRO A 137 20.45 -14.36 22.83
CA PRO A 137 20.05 -15.36 23.82
C PRO A 137 18.96 -14.81 24.76
N ILE A 138 18.06 -15.68 25.23
CA ILE A 138 17.05 -15.32 26.22
C ILE A 138 17.75 -14.89 27.51
N GLU A 139 17.38 -13.74 28.04
CA GLU A 139 17.96 -13.20 29.27
C GLU A 139 17.64 -14.06 30.51
N ILE A 140 18.60 -14.16 31.43
CA ILE A 140 18.47 -15.00 32.63
C ILE A 140 17.63 -14.30 33.70
N ASN A 141 17.68 -12.97 33.76
CA ASN A 141 16.90 -12.19 34.72
C ASN A 141 15.52 -11.80 34.14
N LYS A 142 14.55 -11.53 35.03
CA LYS A 142 13.16 -11.22 34.65
C LYS A 142 13.09 -9.92 33.82
N LEU A 143 13.80 -8.88 34.25
CA LEU A 143 13.79 -7.56 33.62
C LEU A 143 14.30 -7.61 32.18
N GLY A 144 15.36 -8.35 31.93
CA GLY A 144 15.97 -8.52 30.60
C GLY A 144 15.06 -9.28 29.64
N ARG A 145 14.38 -10.35 30.09
CA ARG A 145 13.38 -11.04 29.25
C ARG A 145 12.24 -10.10 28.88
N TYR A 146 11.79 -9.34 29.86
CA TYR A 146 10.71 -8.39 29.64
C TYR A 146 11.11 -7.28 28.66
N PHE A 147 12.32 -6.75 28.80
CA PHE A 147 12.88 -5.81 27.82
C PHE A 147 12.95 -6.42 26.42
N GLN A 148 13.38 -7.68 26.27
CA GLN A 148 13.41 -8.37 24.98
C GLN A 148 12.02 -8.46 24.34
N ASP A 149 11.01 -8.85 25.11
CA ASP A 149 9.62 -8.94 24.65
C ASP A 149 9.05 -7.58 24.23
N LEU A 150 9.25 -6.54 25.06
CA LEU A 150 8.81 -5.17 24.75
C LEU A 150 9.51 -4.60 23.52
N GLN A 151 10.83 -4.82 23.39
CA GLN A 151 11.58 -4.34 22.24
C GLN A 151 11.09 -4.98 20.93
N GLY A 152 10.76 -6.28 20.96
CA GLY A 152 10.15 -6.95 19.81
C GLY A 152 8.79 -6.36 19.44
N ARG A 153 7.95 -6.06 20.45
CA ARG A 153 6.66 -5.36 20.25
C ARG A 153 6.84 -3.96 19.64
N TRP A 154 7.73 -3.14 20.21
CA TRP A 154 8.04 -1.81 19.68
C TRP A 154 8.53 -1.87 18.24
N ASN A 155 9.42 -2.81 17.91
CA ASN A 155 9.90 -3.00 16.55
C ASN A 155 8.75 -3.35 15.60
N ARG A 156 7.82 -4.22 16.01
CA ARG A 156 6.63 -4.58 15.20
C ARG A 156 5.70 -3.39 14.96
N ILE A 157 5.38 -2.62 15.99
CA ILE A 157 4.51 -1.44 15.90
C ILE A 157 5.17 -0.33 15.06
N MET A 158 6.45 -0.07 15.26
CA MET A 158 7.15 0.93 14.45
C MET A 158 7.34 0.46 13.01
N ALA A 159 7.58 -0.83 12.79
CA ALA A 159 7.63 -1.41 11.45
C ALA A 159 6.28 -1.27 10.76
N TRP A 160 5.16 -1.39 11.47
CA TRP A 160 3.81 -1.18 10.96
C TRP A 160 3.62 0.22 10.37
N TYR A 161 3.97 1.25 11.13
CA TYR A 161 3.89 2.65 10.70
C TYR A 161 4.95 3.04 9.68
N ALA A 162 6.07 2.31 9.60
CA ALA A 162 7.15 2.63 8.69
C ALA A 162 6.76 2.42 7.22
N ASP A 163 7.11 3.40 6.38
CA ASP A 163 7.09 3.28 4.92
C ASP A 163 8.23 2.37 4.45
N GLU A 164 9.41 2.47 5.05
CA GLU A 164 10.54 1.60 4.76
C GLU A 164 11.08 0.92 6.02
N VAL A 165 11.35 -0.38 5.95
CA VAL A 165 12.06 -1.10 7.00
C VAL A 165 13.32 -1.73 6.41
N TYR A 166 14.46 -1.46 7.04
CA TYR A 166 15.74 -2.06 6.70
C TYR A 166 16.23 -2.96 7.83
N MET A 167 16.83 -4.09 7.47
CA MET A 167 17.66 -4.91 8.36
C MET A 167 19.11 -4.72 7.97
N VAL A 168 19.96 -4.27 8.91
CA VAL A 168 21.39 -4.05 8.65
C VAL A 168 22.22 -5.13 9.32
N GLN A 169 22.98 -5.86 8.52
CA GLN A 169 23.87 -6.95 8.95
C GLN A 169 25.26 -6.77 8.34
N ALA A 170 26.31 -6.82 9.15
CA ALA A 170 27.70 -6.63 8.70
C ALA A 170 27.92 -5.35 7.86
N GLY A 171 27.20 -4.27 8.16
CA GLY A 171 27.23 -3.00 7.43
C GLY A 171 26.37 -2.96 6.16
N ILE A 172 25.69 -4.05 5.82
CA ILE A 172 24.88 -4.19 4.60
C ILE A 172 23.40 -3.95 4.94
N PRO A 173 22.76 -2.90 4.40
CA PRO A 173 21.34 -2.67 4.57
C PRO A 173 20.51 -3.50 3.58
N THR A 174 19.62 -4.34 4.09
CA THR A 174 18.61 -5.06 3.29
C THR A 174 17.25 -4.43 3.52
N LEU A 175 16.60 -3.95 2.46
CA LEU A 175 15.22 -3.47 2.51
C LEU A 175 14.29 -4.67 2.69
N ILE A 176 13.53 -4.71 3.78
CA ILE A 176 12.61 -5.80 4.11
C ILE A 176 11.14 -5.37 4.10
N LYS A 177 10.84 -4.07 4.02
CA LYS A 177 9.50 -3.51 3.77
C LYS A 177 9.64 -2.21 3.00
N LYS A 178 8.80 -1.99 1.98
CA LYS A 178 8.60 -0.69 1.33
C LYS A 178 7.11 -0.52 0.97
N LYS A 179 6.39 0.31 1.73
CA LYS A 179 5.01 0.76 1.43
C LYS A 179 5.05 2.04 0.58
N ASN A 180 3.99 2.31 -0.16
CA ASN A 180 3.88 3.50 -1.02
C ASN A 180 5.06 3.62 -2.00
N LEU A 181 5.47 2.51 -2.63
CA LEU A 181 6.58 2.45 -3.59
C LEU A 181 6.36 3.42 -4.76
N PHE A 182 5.10 3.72 -5.07
CA PHE A 182 4.69 4.43 -6.25
C PHE A 182 3.86 5.67 -5.91
N PRO A 183 3.71 6.62 -6.85
CA PRO A 183 2.81 7.77 -6.69
C PRO A 183 1.33 7.37 -6.55
N PHE A 184 0.98 6.16 -6.94
CA PHE A 184 -0.34 5.54 -6.86
C PHE A 184 -0.31 4.34 -5.90
N ARG A 185 -1.49 3.86 -5.49
CA ARG A 185 -1.61 2.59 -4.76
C ARG A 185 -1.44 1.45 -5.74
N VAL A 186 -0.43 0.61 -5.56
CA VAL A 186 -0.28 -0.58 -6.41
C VAL A 186 -1.23 -1.66 -5.94
N SER A 187 -1.82 -2.39 -6.90
CA SER A 187 -2.74 -3.49 -6.66
C SER A 187 -2.43 -4.69 -7.55
N ALA A 188 -2.98 -5.84 -7.19
CA ALA A 188 -2.93 -7.06 -7.98
C ALA A 188 -4.23 -7.86 -7.84
N PRO A 189 -4.61 -8.66 -8.85
CA PRO A 189 -5.75 -9.57 -8.76
C PRO A 189 -5.55 -10.62 -7.66
N SER A 190 -6.63 -10.99 -6.98
CA SER A 190 -6.66 -12.02 -5.93
C SER A 190 -6.53 -13.46 -6.47
N TYR A 191 -5.80 -13.65 -7.58
CA TYR A 191 -5.67 -14.90 -8.32
C TYR A 191 -4.28 -15.03 -8.98
N LEU A 192 -3.23 -14.71 -8.23
CA LEU A 192 -1.83 -14.93 -8.64
C LEU A 192 -1.34 -16.35 -8.35
N LEU A 193 -1.90 -16.96 -7.31
CA LEU A 193 -1.63 -18.31 -6.86
C LEU A 193 -2.83 -19.21 -7.22
N PRO A 194 -2.59 -20.47 -7.59
CA PRO A 194 -3.65 -21.44 -7.87
C PRO A 194 -4.28 -21.97 -6.56
N THR A 195 -4.71 -21.05 -5.69
CA THR A 195 -5.23 -21.27 -4.34
C THR A 195 -6.42 -20.34 -4.07
N GLY A 196 -6.97 -20.36 -2.86
CA GLY A 196 -8.08 -19.50 -2.47
C GLY A 196 -7.70 -18.02 -2.32
N ALA A 197 -8.73 -17.20 -2.06
CA ALA A 197 -8.58 -15.76 -1.86
C ALA A 197 -7.73 -15.42 -0.63
N ILE A 198 -7.86 -16.19 0.47
CA ILE A 198 -7.09 -15.96 1.71
C ILE A 198 -5.59 -16.11 1.44
N GLU A 199 -5.19 -17.18 0.77
CA GLU A 199 -3.78 -17.45 0.47
C GLU A 199 -3.19 -16.39 -0.48
N ASN A 200 -3.97 -15.96 -1.48
CA ASN A 200 -3.58 -14.88 -2.38
C ASN A 200 -3.42 -13.55 -1.62
N VAL A 201 -4.38 -13.21 -0.77
CA VAL A 201 -4.34 -11.97 0.04
C VAL A 201 -3.16 -12.00 1.01
N THR A 202 -2.94 -13.12 1.69
CA THR A 202 -1.79 -13.30 2.60
C THR A 202 -0.46 -13.13 1.86
N TYR A 203 -0.34 -13.63 0.63
CA TYR A 203 0.87 -13.47 -0.18
C TYR A 203 1.07 -12.02 -0.64
N LEU A 204 -0.01 -11.28 -0.89
CA LEU A 204 0.00 -9.94 -1.47
C LEU A 204 0.11 -8.82 -0.43
N MET A 205 -0.36 -9.02 0.80
CA MET A 205 -0.58 -7.96 1.79
C MET A 205 0.68 -7.18 2.22
N ASP A 206 1.87 -7.71 1.95
CA ASP A 206 3.17 -7.07 2.20
C ASP A 206 3.82 -6.48 0.92
N LYS A 207 3.18 -6.65 -0.25
CA LYS A 207 3.70 -6.27 -1.58
C LYS A 207 2.89 -5.19 -2.26
N VAL A 208 1.61 -5.02 -1.89
CA VAL A 208 0.68 -4.09 -2.53
C VAL A 208 -0.10 -3.27 -1.51
N ASP A 209 -0.63 -2.13 -1.95
CA ASP A 209 -1.42 -1.21 -1.11
C ASP A 209 -2.93 -1.51 -1.18
N ASP A 210 -3.38 -2.11 -2.28
CA ASP A 210 -4.75 -2.57 -2.51
C ASP A 210 -4.72 -3.98 -3.14
N ILE A 211 -5.77 -4.77 -2.95
CA ILE A 211 -5.91 -6.08 -3.60
C ILE A 211 -7.24 -6.14 -4.33
N GLN A 212 -7.19 -6.42 -5.63
CA GLN A 212 -8.38 -6.53 -6.46
C GLN A 212 -9.00 -7.92 -6.28
N LEU A 213 -10.09 -7.98 -5.51
CA LEU A 213 -10.88 -9.19 -5.34
C LEU A 213 -11.64 -9.51 -6.63
N LEU A 214 -11.37 -10.67 -7.21
CA LEU A 214 -12.08 -11.16 -8.39
C LEU A 214 -13.35 -11.89 -7.96
N ALA A 215 -14.50 -11.28 -8.21
CA ALA A 215 -15.80 -11.92 -8.01
C ALA A 215 -16.15 -12.74 -9.27
N PHE A 216 -15.58 -13.94 -9.40
CA PHE A 216 -15.75 -14.78 -10.59
C PHE A 216 -17.22 -15.16 -10.81
N ASP A 217 -17.88 -15.60 -9.73
CA ASP A 217 -19.28 -15.96 -9.74
C ASP A 217 -20.07 -15.00 -8.85
N SER A 218 -21.32 -14.72 -9.22
CA SER A 218 -22.23 -13.94 -8.37
C SER A 218 -23.10 -14.85 -7.50
N THR A 219 -22.56 -15.99 -7.08
CA THR A 219 -23.34 -17.04 -6.40
C THR A 219 -22.83 -17.27 -4.98
N ALA A 220 -23.72 -17.70 -4.08
CA ALA A 220 -23.36 -17.99 -2.70
C ALA A 220 -22.37 -19.17 -2.55
N GLN A 221 -22.16 -19.95 -3.62
CA GLN A 221 -21.19 -21.03 -3.66
C GLN A 221 -19.75 -20.54 -3.87
N ASP A 222 -19.55 -19.31 -4.34
CA ASP A 222 -18.22 -18.74 -4.48
C ASP A 222 -17.52 -18.73 -3.10
N PRO A 223 -16.34 -19.37 -2.96
CA PRO A 223 -15.58 -19.40 -1.71
C PRO A 223 -15.29 -18.01 -1.12
N LEU A 224 -15.25 -16.97 -1.95
CA LEU A 224 -15.04 -15.59 -1.54
C LEU A 224 -16.12 -15.11 -0.57
N PHE A 225 -17.39 -15.49 -0.78
CA PHE A 225 -18.52 -14.98 0.00
C PHE A 225 -18.85 -15.82 1.24
N LYS A 226 -18.03 -16.82 1.58
CA LYS A 226 -18.18 -17.55 2.84
C LYS A 226 -17.88 -16.63 4.02
N LYS A 227 -18.67 -16.75 5.09
CA LYS A 227 -18.55 -15.91 6.28
C LYS A 227 -17.12 -15.93 6.86
N ASP A 228 -16.54 -17.12 7.02
CA ASP A 228 -15.20 -17.27 7.60
C ASP A 228 -14.12 -16.64 6.70
N THR A 229 -14.29 -16.74 5.37
CA THR A 229 -13.43 -16.05 4.40
C THR A 229 -13.48 -14.54 4.62
N LEU A 230 -14.67 -13.96 4.63
CA LEU A 230 -14.85 -12.51 4.79
C LEU A 230 -14.30 -11.99 6.12
N MET A 231 -14.54 -12.70 7.23
CA MET A 231 -13.98 -12.35 8.54
C MET A 231 -12.44 -12.41 8.53
N THR A 232 -11.87 -13.40 7.84
CA THR A 232 -10.41 -13.51 7.69
C THR A 232 -9.85 -12.37 6.84
N LEU A 233 -10.50 -12.02 5.73
CA LEU A 233 -10.09 -10.89 4.89
C LEU A 233 -10.17 -9.57 5.65
N GLU A 234 -11.24 -9.33 6.42
CA GLU A 234 -11.37 -8.13 7.25
C GLU A 234 -10.23 -8.04 8.29
N TYR A 235 -9.90 -9.16 8.94
CA TYR A 235 -8.79 -9.23 9.88
C TYR A 235 -7.45 -8.93 9.20
N LEU A 236 -7.15 -9.59 8.08
CA LEU A 236 -5.93 -9.37 7.32
C LEU A 236 -5.80 -7.92 6.83
N ALA A 237 -6.90 -7.29 6.43
CA ALA A 237 -6.90 -5.89 6.02
C ALA A 237 -6.56 -4.94 7.18
N LYS A 238 -7.11 -5.18 8.37
CA LYS A 238 -6.76 -4.41 9.58
C LYS A 238 -5.31 -4.62 9.98
N GLU A 239 -4.81 -5.85 9.88
CA GLU A 239 -3.44 -6.25 10.26
C GLU A 239 -2.36 -5.90 9.23
N SER A 240 -2.71 -5.62 7.97
CA SER A 240 -1.76 -5.25 6.90
C SER A 240 -1.89 -3.78 6.44
N GLY A 241 -3.09 -3.20 6.58
CA GLY A 241 -3.45 -1.87 6.14
C GLY A 241 -3.84 -1.83 4.66
N VAL A 242 -3.90 -2.99 3.99
CA VAL A 242 -4.36 -3.07 2.60
C VAL A 242 -5.86 -2.79 2.50
N THR A 243 -6.25 -2.19 1.39
CA THR A 243 -7.65 -2.06 1.00
C THR A 243 -8.00 -3.08 -0.07
N TYR A 244 -9.28 -3.17 -0.41
CA TYR A 244 -9.74 -4.02 -1.51
C TYR A 244 -10.40 -3.19 -2.59
N SER A 245 -10.14 -3.51 -3.84
CA SER A 245 -11.01 -3.17 -4.97
C SER A 245 -11.73 -4.44 -5.41
N VAL A 246 -12.83 -4.31 -6.14
CA VAL A 246 -13.58 -5.47 -6.62
C VAL A 246 -13.72 -5.38 -8.12
N HIS A 247 -13.22 -6.40 -8.81
CA HIS A 247 -13.54 -6.59 -10.21
C HIS A 247 -14.84 -7.39 -10.30
N MET A 248 -15.92 -6.77 -10.77
CA MET A 248 -17.20 -7.44 -10.93
C MET A 248 -17.09 -8.55 -11.98
N PRO A 249 -17.90 -9.62 -11.91
CA PRO A 249 -17.86 -10.72 -12.87
C PRO A 249 -17.99 -10.18 -14.29
N VAL A 250 -17.55 -10.88 -15.33
CA VAL A 250 -17.65 -10.39 -16.73
C VAL A 250 -18.85 -10.93 -17.49
N LYS A 251 -19.52 -11.96 -16.96
CA LYS A 251 -20.69 -12.58 -17.59
C LYS A 251 -21.85 -12.75 -16.60
N PRO A 252 -23.10 -12.74 -17.11
CA PRO A 252 -23.48 -12.36 -18.48
C PRO A 252 -23.27 -10.86 -18.74
N LYS A 253 -23.16 -10.46 -20.01
CA LYS A 253 -23.02 -9.05 -20.39
C LYS A 253 -24.24 -8.24 -19.99
N LEU A 254 -24.03 -6.99 -19.59
CA LEU A 254 -25.09 -6.14 -19.05
C LEU A 254 -26.22 -5.90 -20.06
N PHE A 255 -25.87 -5.53 -21.29
CA PHE A 255 -26.86 -5.16 -22.30
C PHE A 255 -27.85 -6.30 -22.59
N ASP A 256 -27.34 -7.52 -22.69
CA ASP A 256 -28.14 -8.70 -23.04
C ASP A 256 -28.92 -9.27 -21.83
N HIS A 257 -28.48 -8.98 -20.60
CA HIS A 257 -29.00 -9.59 -19.38
C HIS A 257 -29.10 -8.63 -18.19
N PHE A 258 -29.75 -7.48 -18.40
CA PHE A 258 -29.84 -6.38 -17.42
C PHE A 258 -30.21 -6.82 -15.99
N GLU A 259 -31.34 -7.48 -15.80
CA GLU A 259 -31.83 -7.84 -14.45
C GLU A 259 -30.87 -8.80 -13.74
N LYS A 260 -30.42 -9.84 -14.44
CA LYS A 260 -29.47 -10.82 -13.90
C LYS A 260 -28.15 -10.16 -13.51
N ARG A 261 -27.70 -9.16 -14.28
CA ARG A 261 -26.49 -8.39 -14.01
C ARG A 261 -26.66 -7.47 -12.80
N LEU A 262 -27.82 -6.83 -12.66
CA LEU A 262 -28.15 -5.96 -11.54
C LEU A 262 -28.25 -6.75 -10.24
N ASP A 263 -28.90 -7.91 -10.26
CA ASP A 263 -29.01 -8.79 -9.09
C ASP A 263 -27.63 -9.31 -8.65
N ALA A 264 -26.80 -9.72 -9.61
CA ALA A 264 -25.42 -10.14 -9.35
C ALA A 264 -24.59 -9.04 -8.67
N ALA A 265 -24.63 -7.81 -9.21
CA ALA A 265 -23.91 -6.69 -8.64
C ALA A 265 -24.43 -6.33 -7.24
N CYS A 266 -25.75 -6.31 -7.03
CA CYS A 266 -26.34 -6.06 -5.71
C CYS A 266 -25.89 -7.10 -4.68
N PHE A 267 -25.93 -8.39 -5.06
CA PHE A 267 -25.49 -9.48 -4.19
C PHE A 267 -24.03 -9.32 -3.76
N ILE A 268 -23.13 -9.01 -4.70
CA ILE A 268 -21.70 -8.85 -4.43
C ILE A 268 -21.46 -7.66 -3.49
N ILE A 269 -22.06 -6.50 -3.78
CA ILE A 269 -21.93 -5.28 -2.95
C ILE A 269 -22.42 -5.56 -1.53
N GLU A 270 -23.57 -6.22 -1.38
CA GLU A 270 -24.12 -6.55 -0.06
C GLU A 270 -23.22 -7.52 0.71
N LYS A 271 -22.71 -8.58 0.05
CA LYS A 271 -21.83 -9.57 0.68
C LYS A 271 -20.49 -8.99 1.12
N LEU A 272 -19.94 -8.08 0.33
CA LEU A 272 -18.63 -7.48 0.61
C LEU A 272 -18.71 -6.22 1.49
N SER A 273 -19.90 -5.85 1.98
CA SER A 273 -20.12 -4.66 2.81
C SER A 273 -19.35 -4.62 4.13
N CYS A 274 -18.89 -5.77 4.64
CA CYS A 274 -18.03 -5.86 5.82
C CYS A 274 -16.57 -5.49 5.54
N LEU A 275 -16.16 -5.46 4.26
CA LEU A 275 -14.81 -5.12 3.85
C LEU A 275 -14.73 -3.64 3.47
N ARG A 276 -13.55 -3.06 3.65
CA ARG A 276 -13.25 -1.71 3.17
C ARG A 276 -12.97 -1.75 1.66
N ILE A 277 -14.03 -1.61 0.86
CA ILE A 277 -13.94 -1.60 -0.60
C ILE A 277 -13.64 -0.18 -1.11
N SER A 278 -12.58 -0.03 -1.90
CA SER A 278 -12.17 1.21 -2.57
C SER A 278 -13.06 1.55 -3.77
N THR A 279 -13.48 0.56 -4.55
CA THR A 279 -14.35 0.73 -5.73
C THR A 279 -14.80 -0.64 -6.26
N PHE A 280 -15.92 -0.66 -6.98
CA PHE A 280 -16.38 -1.79 -7.76
C PHE A 280 -16.24 -1.49 -9.27
N SER A 281 -15.30 -2.14 -9.94
CA SER A 281 -15.08 -2.03 -11.38
C SER A 281 -16.07 -2.89 -12.15
N VAL A 282 -16.75 -2.29 -13.14
CA VAL A 282 -17.70 -2.97 -14.04
C VAL A 282 -17.24 -2.79 -15.48
N HIS A 283 -17.20 -3.88 -16.24
CA HIS A 283 -16.89 -3.85 -17.68
C HIS A 283 -17.94 -3.10 -18.48
N TYR A 284 -17.48 -2.25 -19.40
CA TYR A 284 -18.27 -1.69 -20.48
C TYR A 284 -18.23 -2.62 -21.69
N ASP A 285 -19.06 -3.66 -21.65
CA ASP A 285 -19.25 -4.62 -22.73
C ASP A 285 -20.26 -4.17 -23.78
N LEU A 286 -19.94 -4.49 -25.03
CA LEU A 286 -20.87 -4.38 -26.17
C LEU A 286 -21.72 -5.66 -26.32
N PRO A 287 -22.92 -5.55 -26.93
CA PRO A 287 -23.77 -6.70 -27.23
C PRO A 287 -23.01 -7.78 -27.99
N ASP A 288 -23.41 -9.05 -27.82
CA ASP A 288 -22.72 -10.16 -28.46
C ASP A 288 -22.59 -10.02 -30.00
N GLY A 289 -21.36 -10.25 -30.49
CA GLY A 289 -21.01 -10.13 -31.91
C GLY A 289 -20.87 -8.70 -32.45
N LYS A 290 -21.07 -7.66 -31.62
CA LYS A 290 -20.91 -6.25 -32.04
C LYS A 290 -19.52 -5.71 -31.75
N LYS A 291 -19.06 -4.78 -32.60
CA LYS A 291 -17.83 -3.99 -32.43
C LYS A 291 -18.15 -2.51 -32.47
N TRP A 292 -17.44 -1.70 -31.69
CA TRP A 292 -17.72 -0.28 -31.53
C TRP A 292 -17.80 0.49 -32.86
N GLN A 293 -16.87 0.22 -33.78
CA GLN A 293 -16.78 0.89 -35.08
C GLN A 293 -17.97 0.56 -35.99
N GLY A 294 -18.63 -0.60 -35.78
CA GLY A 294 -19.76 -1.05 -36.59
C GLY A 294 -21.13 -0.60 -36.07
N LEU A 295 -21.19 0.06 -34.91
CA LEU A 295 -22.44 0.50 -34.30
C LEU A 295 -22.89 1.86 -34.85
N LYS A 296 -24.18 1.96 -35.17
CA LYS A 296 -24.84 3.23 -35.47
C LYS A 296 -24.97 4.09 -34.21
N GLN A 297 -25.14 5.39 -34.38
CA GLN A 297 -25.27 6.33 -33.26
C GLN A 297 -26.44 6.00 -32.34
N GLU A 298 -27.56 5.54 -32.90
CA GLU A 298 -28.73 5.08 -32.14
C GLU A 298 -28.43 3.83 -31.28
N GLU A 299 -27.67 2.86 -31.80
CA GLU A 299 -27.26 1.67 -31.06
C GLU A 299 -26.32 2.06 -29.92
N LYS A 300 -25.35 2.96 -30.18
CA LYS A 300 -24.44 3.49 -29.14
C LYS A 300 -25.22 4.16 -28.00
N ARG A 301 -26.18 5.03 -28.34
CA ARG A 301 -27.04 5.70 -27.35
C ARG A 301 -27.84 4.70 -26.52
N GLY A 302 -28.40 3.66 -27.14
CA GLY A 302 -29.15 2.62 -26.44
C GLY A 302 -28.29 1.82 -25.46
N ILE A 303 -27.03 1.55 -25.81
CA ILE A 303 -26.06 0.92 -24.89
C ILE A 303 -25.77 1.87 -23.71
N GLU A 304 -25.41 3.12 -23.98
CA GLU A 304 -25.16 4.13 -22.95
C GLU A 304 -26.35 4.30 -21.99
N ASP A 305 -27.58 4.40 -22.51
CA ASP A 305 -28.80 4.53 -21.72
C ASP A 305 -29.01 3.31 -20.80
N THR A 306 -28.63 2.12 -21.26
CA THR A 306 -28.71 0.88 -20.47
C THR A 306 -27.73 0.89 -19.29
N TYR A 307 -26.48 1.32 -19.51
CA TYR A 307 -25.51 1.49 -18.44
C TYR A 307 -25.91 2.60 -17.46
N ILE A 308 -26.43 3.73 -17.95
CA ILE A 308 -26.92 4.82 -17.09
C ILE A 308 -28.03 4.32 -16.18
N LYS A 309 -29.00 3.58 -16.72
CA LYS A 309 -30.08 2.96 -15.94
C LYS A 309 -29.52 1.99 -14.89
N PHE A 310 -28.54 1.17 -15.26
CA PHE A 310 -27.90 0.20 -14.36
C PHE A 310 -27.20 0.89 -13.18
N PHE A 311 -26.34 1.88 -13.43
CA PHE A 311 -25.62 2.58 -12.38
C PHE A 311 -26.53 3.44 -11.49
N ASN A 312 -27.57 4.05 -12.06
CA ASN A 312 -28.57 4.77 -11.26
C ASN A 312 -29.33 3.82 -10.33
N ALA A 313 -29.64 2.60 -10.78
CA ALA A 313 -30.27 1.59 -9.93
C ALA A 313 -29.34 1.13 -8.79
N LEU A 314 -28.04 0.91 -9.07
CA LEU A 314 -27.05 0.56 -8.05
C LEU A 314 -26.87 1.68 -7.01
N LYS A 315 -26.61 2.92 -7.45
CA LYS A 315 -26.42 4.06 -6.54
C LYS A 315 -27.68 4.40 -5.75
N GLY A 316 -28.86 4.13 -6.31
CA GLY A 316 -30.14 4.25 -5.60
C GLY A 316 -30.28 3.23 -4.46
N LYS A 317 -29.80 2.00 -4.65
CA LYS A 317 -29.81 0.95 -3.61
C LYS A 317 -28.69 1.10 -2.58
N PHE A 318 -27.53 1.57 -3.01
CA PHE A 318 -26.34 1.69 -2.18
C PHE A 318 -25.77 3.12 -2.29
N PRO A 319 -26.32 4.08 -1.54
CA PRO A 319 -25.83 5.45 -1.56
C PRO A 319 -24.36 5.55 -1.09
N GLY A 320 -23.54 6.29 -1.82
CA GLY A 320 -22.14 6.53 -1.45
C GLY A 320 -21.15 5.43 -1.84
N ILE A 321 -21.57 4.40 -2.60
CA ILE A 321 -20.61 3.43 -3.14
C ILE A 321 -19.79 4.04 -4.28
N ASP A 322 -18.51 3.71 -4.30
CA ASP A 322 -17.61 4.03 -5.39
C ASP A 322 -17.68 2.94 -6.46
N ILE A 323 -17.92 3.37 -7.70
CA ILE A 323 -18.00 2.51 -8.88
C ILE A 323 -17.06 3.07 -9.93
N SER A 324 -16.39 2.17 -10.64
CA SER A 324 -15.58 2.46 -11.82
C SER A 324 -16.09 1.70 -13.04
N LEU A 325 -16.03 2.34 -14.21
CA LEU A 325 -16.42 1.75 -15.48
C LEU A 325 -15.18 1.46 -16.33
N GLU A 326 -15.01 0.20 -16.70
CA GLU A 326 -13.83 -0.29 -17.39
C GLU A 326 -14.01 -0.34 -18.90
N ASN A 327 -13.05 0.21 -19.65
CA ASN A 327 -13.02 0.03 -21.10
C ASN A 327 -12.58 -1.39 -21.46
N THR A 328 -13.25 -1.98 -22.44
CA THR A 328 -12.92 -3.31 -22.97
C THR A 328 -12.35 -3.18 -24.39
N GLU A 329 -13.15 -3.50 -25.40
CA GLU A 329 -12.84 -3.30 -26.83
C GLU A 329 -13.36 -1.94 -27.35
N THR A 330 -13.53 -0.97 -26.45
CA THR A 330 -14.10 0.36 -26.75
C THR A 330 -13.08 1.46 -26.46
N PRO A 331 -13.07 2.56 -27.23
CA PRO A 331 -12.26 3.74 -26.87
C PRO A 331 -12.80 4.36 -25.58
N LEU A 332 -11.96 5.12 -24.86
CA LEU A 332 -12.39 5.74 -23.60
C LEU A 332 -13.53 6.74 -23.81
N SER A 333 -13.56 7.41 -24.96
CA SER A 333 -14.64 8.31 -25.35
C SER A 333 -16.03 7.67 -25.41
N ALA A 334 -16.11 6.34 -25.54
CA ALA A 334 -17.38 5.60 -25.47
C ALA A 334 -18.03 5.65 -24.07
N LEU A 335 -17.21 5.84 -23.03
CA LEU A 335 -17.65 5.80 -21.64
C LEU A 335 -18.04 7.19 -21.11
N ASP A 336 -17.56 8.27 -21.75
CA ASP A 336 -17.68 9.66 -21.28
C ASP A 336 -19.08 10.03 -20.79
N ARG A 337 -20.10 9.68 -21.58
CA ARG A 337 -21.51 10.01 -21.27
C ARG A 337 -22.00 9.27 -20.02
N VAL A 338 -21.64 7.99 -19.89
CA VAL A 338 -22.06 7.16 -18.76
C VAL A 338 -21.34 7.60 -17.49
N VAL A 339 -20.01 7.78 -17.58
CA VAL A 339 -19.18 8.19 -16.44
C VAL A 339 -19.63 9.53 -15.88
N SER A 340 -19.74 10.54 -16.74
CA SER A 340 -20.19 11.88 -16.36
C SER A 340 -21.65 11.90 -15.91
N GLY A 341 -22.52 11.17 -16.61
CA GLY A 341 -23.96 11.15 -16.34
C GLY A 341 -24.34 10.47 -15.03
N CYS A 342 -23.54 9.50 -14.58
CA CYS A 342 -23.79 8.77 -13.32
C CYS A 342 -22.92 9.25 -12.15
N GLY A 343 -21.94 10.14 -12.39
CA GLY A 343 -20.97 10.55 -11.39
C GLY A 343 -20.21 9.35 -10.82
N ILE A 344 -19.66 8.52 -11.71
CA ILE A 344 -18.79 7.39 -11.39
C ILE A 344 -17.38 7.70 -11.94
N SER A 345 -16.42 6.80 -11.73
CA SER A 345 -15.03 6.98 -12.17
C SER A 345 -14.68 6.09 -13.35
N TYR A 346 -13.56 6.36 -14.02
CA TYR A 346 -13.00 5.41 -15.00
C TYR A 346 -12.24 4.28 -14.27
N CYS A 347 -12.33 3.08 -14.83
CA CYS A 347 -11.29 2.06 -14.75
C CYS A 347 -10.61 2.04 -16.13
N ILE A 348 -9.35 2.46 -16.23
CA ILE A 348 -8.67 2.51 -17.53
C ILE A 348 -7.83 1.26 -17.72
N GLU A 349 -8.20 0.39 -18.65
CA GLU A 349 -7.39 -0.75 -19.07
C GLU A 349 -6.44 -0.33 -20.19
N ILE A 350 -5.20 0.01 -19.80
CA ILE A 350 -4.16 0.50 -20.71
C ILE A 350 -3.70 -0.60 -21.67
N GLY A 351 -3.63 -1.85 -21.20
CA GLY A 351 -3.14 -2.98 -21.99
C GLY A 351 -3.99 -3.19 -23.24
N HIS A 352 -5.31 -3.19 -23.10
CA HIS A 352 -6.23 -3.31 -24.23
C HIS A 352 -6.17 -2.10 -25.18
N LEU A 353 -6.05 -0.89 -24.64
CA LEU A 353 -6.00 0.34 -25.46
C LEU A 353 -4.75 0.37 -26.37
N LEU A 354 -3.60 0.02 -25.81
CA LEU A 354 -2.34 0.02 -26.56
C LEU A 354 -2.31 -1.04 -27.66
N VAL A 355 -2.85 -2.23 -27.39
CA VAL A 355 -2.92 -3.26 -28.42
C VAL A 355 -3.85 -2.87 -29.57
N GLN A 356 -4.89 -2.09 -29.30
CA GLN A 356 -5.80 -1.58 -30.31
C GLN A 356 -5.26 -0.32 -31.03
N GLY A 357 -4.10 0.20 -30.62
CA GLY A 357 -3.45 1.35 -31.24
C GLY A 357 -4.09 2.70 -30.89
N TRP A 358 -4.77 2.80 -29.74
CA TRP A 358 -5.37 4.05 -29.28
C TRP A 358 -4.31 5.04 -28.75
N ASP A 359 -4.60 6.34 -28.88
CA ASP A 359 -3.68 7.42 -28.53
C ASP A 359 -3.55 7.58 -27.00
N LEU A 360 -2.31 7.78 -26.53
CA LEU A 360 -2.00 8.11 -25.14
C LEU A 360 -2.72 9.36 -24.65
N ALA A 361 -3.02 10.31 -25.55
CA ALA A 361 -3.78 11.50 -25.21
C ALA A 361 -5.21 11.19 -24.72
N GLU A 362 -5.84 10.09 -25.15
CA GLU A 362 -7.14 9.67 -24.62
C GLU A 362 -7.02 9.23 -23.15
N ILE A 363 -5.92 8.56 -22.82
CA ILE A 363 -5.61 8.09 -21.46
C ILE A 363 -5.32 9.28 -20.55
N GLU A 364 -4.39 10.13 -20.96
CA GLU A 364 -3.94 11.30 -20.19
C GLU A 364 -5.11 12.22 -19.81
N SER A 365 -6.00 12.50 -20.76
CA SER A 365 -7.14 13.42 -20.55
C SER A 365 -8.21 12.89 -19.57
N ARG A 366 -8.18 11.60 -19.21
CA ARG A 366 -9.16 10.97 -18.30
C ARG A 366 -8.53 10.39 -17.04
N LEU A 367 -7.20 10.41 -16.95
CA LEU A 367 -6.44 9.81 -15.85
C LEU A 367 -6.77 10.41 -14.48
N GLU A 368 -7.08 11.71 -14.41
CA GLU A 368 -7.49 12.39 -13.17
C GLU A 368 -8.87 11.90 -12.67
N GLN A 369 -9.74 11.47 -13.58
CA GLN A 369 -11.07 10.93 -13.25
C GLN A 369 -11.07 9.40 -13.07
N ALA A 370 -9.92 8.76 -13.27
CA ALA A 370 -9.77 7.33 -13.07
C ALA A 370 -9.53 7.04 -11.58
N SER A 371 -10.32 6.15 -11.00
CA SER A 371 -10.04 5.60 -9.67
C SER A 371 -9.15 4.37 -9.75
N VAL A 372 -9.21 3.66 -10.89
CA VAL A 372 -8.44 2.46 -11.19
C VAL A 372 -7.82 2.58 -12.58
N VAL A 373 -6.59 2.09 -12.70
CA VAL A 373 -5.93 1.82 -13.96
C VAL A 373 -5.50 0.36 -13.91
N HIS A 374 -5.89 -0.43 -14.91
CA HIS A 374 -5.35 -1.75 -15.11
C HIS A 374 -4.18 -1.68 -16.08
N LEU A 375 -3.13 -2.45 -15.75
CA LEU A 375 -1.90 -2.47 -16.52
C LEU A 375 -1.35 -3.88 -16.56
N HIS A 376 -1.12 -4.38 -17.77
CA HIS A 376 -0.45 -5.64 -18.01
C HIS A 376 0.36 -5.55 -19.29
N GLY A 377 1.46 -6.29 -19.41
CA GLY A 377 2.13 -6.43 -20.71
C GLY A 377 1.44 -7.43 -21.62
N TRP A 378 1.95 -7.56 -22.84
CA TRP A 378 1.55 -8.61 -23.78
C TRP A 378 2.78 -9.16 -24.49
N GLU A 379 2.68 -10.36 -25.04
CA GLU A 379 3.71 -10.96 -25.89
C GLU A 379 3.09 -11.65 -27.10
N GLU A 380 3.84 -11.80 -28.18
CA GLU A 380 3.44 -12.61 -29.33
C GLU A 380 4.18 -13.94 -29.30
N ARG A 381 3.44 -15.05 -29.30
CA ARG A 381 4.00 -16.41 -29.37
C ARG A 381 3.29 -17.18 -30.46
N GLU A 382 4.06 -17.78 -31.36
CA GLU A 382 3.54 -18.58 -32.48
C GLU A 382 2.50 -17.84 -33.32
N GLY A 383 2.70 -16.52 -33.51
CA GLY A 383 1.77 -15.66 -34.26
C GLY A 383 0.46 -15.35 -33.52
N LYS A 384 0.37 -15.64 -32.22
CA LYS A 384 -0.80 -15.33 -31.38
C LYS A 384 -0.41 -14.40 -30.24
N ARG A 385 -1.23 -13.37 -30.03
CA ARG A 385 -1.12 -12.48 -28.88
C ARG A 385 -1.48 -13.21 -27.59
N GLN A 386 -0.69 -12.98 -26.56
CA GLN A 386 -0.97 -13.41 -25.19
C GLN A 386 -0.93 -12.19 -24.28
N ASP A 387 -2.08 -11.87 -23.69
CA ASP A 387 -2.23 -10.76 -22.74
C ASP A 387 -1.82 -11.18 -21.32
N HIS A 388 -1.90 -10.24 -20.37
CA HIS A 388 -1.58 -10.47 -18.96
C HIS A 388 -0.14 -10.96 -18.69
N ARG A 389 0.81 -10.45 -19.49
CA ARG A 389 2.25 -10.73 -19.40
C ARG A 389 2.99 -9.68 -18.58
N PRO A 390 4.27 -9.91 -18.22
CA PRO A 390 5.04 -8.92 -17.50
C PRO A 390 5.04 -7.58 -18.24
N ILE A 391 4.93 -6.48 -17.51
CA ILE A 391 4.95 -5.14 -18.08
C ILE A 391 6.30 -4.91 -18.78
N THR A 392 6.27 -4.47 -20.04
CA THR A 392 7.46 -4.19 -20.87
C THR A 392 7.36 -2.86 -21.62
N TYR A 393 6.47 -1.97 -21.17
CA TYR A 393 6.16 -0.72 -21.88
C TYR A 393 7.28 0.31 -21.90
N ASP A 394 7.21 1.21 -22.89
CA ASP A 394 8.08 2.39 -22.99
C ASP A 394 7.81 3.35 -21.81
N ARG A 395 8.85 4.08 -21.41
CA ARG A 395 8.86 5.13 -20.38
C ARG A 395 7.75 6.16 -20.53
N LYS A 396 7.21 6.37 -21.74
CA LYS A 396 6.07 7.28 -21.97
C LYS A 396 4.84 6.90 -21.15
N ILE A 397 4.53 5.60 -21.03
CA ILE A 397 3.39 5.14 -20.21
C ILE A 397 3.65 5.44 -18.73
N PHE A 398 4.84 5.12 -18.25
CA PHE A 398 5.17 5.35 -16.84
C PHE A 398 5.18 6.84 -16.48
N LYS A 399 5.61 7.70 -17.41
CA LYS A 399 5.53 9.15 -17.25
C LYS A 399 4.10 9.66 -17.06
N LEU A 400 3.11 9.07 -17.75
CA LEU A 400 1.70 9.40 -17.53
C LEU A 400 1.27 9.05 -16.10
N LEU A 401 1.77 7.94 -15.57
CA LEU A 401 1.43 7.45 -14.24
C LEU A 401 2.12 8.25 -13.10
N GLU A 402 3.11 9.10 -13.39
CA GLU A 402 3.76 9.96 -12.37
C GLU A 402 2.78 10.94 -11.69
N SER A 403 1.76 11.40 -12.41
CA SER A 403 0.71 12.29 -11.88
C SER A 403 -0.49 11.53 -11.30
N TYR A 404 -0.60 10.24 -11.60
CA TYR A 404 -1.72 9.41 -11.15
C TYR A 404 -1.63 9.10 -9.65
N ARG A 405 -2.77 9.13 -8.97
CA ARG A 405 -2.88 8.92 -7.50
C ARG A 405 -3.91 7.85 -7.11
N GLY A 406 -4.58 7.23 -8.08
CA GLY A 406 -5.58 6.19 -7.84
C GLY A 406 -4.96 4.83 -7.58
N ILE A 407 -5.68 3.76 -7.93
CA ILE A 407 -5.19 2.38 -7.86
C ILE A 407 -4.61 1.98 -9.21
N LEU A 408 -3.39 1.44 -9.26
CA LEU A 408 -2.83 0.77 -10.42
C LEU A 408 -2.82 -0.75 -10.19
N THR A 409 -3.72 -1.47 -10.84
CA THR A 409 -3.77 -2.93 -10.76
C THR A 409 -2.85 -3.55 -11.81
N ILE A 410 -1.85 -4.30 -11.36
CA ILE A 410 -0.99 -5.11 -12.23
C ILE A 410 -1.75 -6.40 -12.56
N GLU A 411 -2.44 -6.43 -13.71
CA GLU A 411 -3.27 -7.57 -14.12
C GLU A 411 -2.44 -8.72 -14.71
N ASN A 412 -1.58 -9.29 -13.88
CA ASN A 412 -1.00 -10.60 -14.10
C ASN A 412 -1.78 -11.65 -13.30
N TYR A 413 -1.92 -12.86 -13.85
CA TYR A 413 -2.62 -13.98 -13.19
C TYR A 413 -1.67 -15.12 -12.80
N HIS A 414 -0.41 -14.77 -12.53
CA HIS A 414 0.60 -15.71 -12.08
C HIS A 414 1.70 -14.97 -11.30
N LYS A 415 2.04 -15.49 -10.11
CA LYS A 415 3.05 -14.94 -9.20
C LYS A 415 4.32 -14.41 -9.88
N LEU A 416 5.00 -15.26 -10.65
CA LEU A 416 6.27 -14.89 -11.29
C LEU A 416 6.14 -13.76 -12.33
N LEU A 417 4.96 -13.57 -12.93
CA LEU A 417 4.74 -12.50 -13.89
C LEU A 417 4.49 -11.18 -13.16
N PHE A 418 3.70 -11.23 -12.09
CA PHE A 418 3.47 -10.10 -11.19
C PHE A 418 4.77 -9.58 -10.59
N GLU A 419 5.62 -10.47 -10.05
CA GLU A 419 6.90 -10.08 -9.44
C GLU A 419 7.82 -9.35 -10.45
N LYS A 420 7.84 -9.81 -11.70
CA LYS A 420 8.59 -9.13 -12.79
C LYS A 420 8.01 -7.77 -13.16
N SER A 421 6.69 -7.67 -13.26
CA SER A 421 6.02 -6.38 -13.51
C SER A 421 6.30 -5.37 -12.40
N LEU A 422 6.29 -5.83 -11.15
CA LEU A 422 6.59 -5.00 -9.98
C LEU A 422 8.05 -4.52 -9.99
N GLU A 423 8.99 -5.39 -10.37
CA GLU A 423 10.40 -5.02 -10.57
C GLU A 423 10.55 -3.95 -11.63
N VAL A 424 9.93 -4.11 -12.80
CA VAL A 424 9.98 -3.12 -13.90
C VAL A 424 9.43 -1.77 -13.47
N LEU A 425 8.31 -1.73 -12.74
CA LEU A 425 7.79 -0.48 -12.19
C LEU A 425 8.77 0.12 -11.18
N GLY A 426 9.34 -0.68 -10.28
CA GLY A 426 10.29 -0.24 -9.27
C GLY A 426 11.66 0.20 -9.80
N GLU A 427 12.05 -0.22 -11.01
CA GLU A 427 13.22 0.32 -11.70
C GLU A 427 12.99 1.73 -12.27
N TYR A 428 11.73 2.07 -12.56
CA TYR A 428 11.36 3.37 -13.09
C TYR A 428 11.07 4.41 -11.99
N PHE A 429 10.28 4.04 -10.99
CA PHE A 429 9.84 4.89 -9.87
C PHE A 429 10.74 4.73 -8.63
#